data_AF-E2AJH0-F1
#
_entry.id   AF-E2AJH0-F1
#
_cell.length_a   1.000
_cell.length_b   1.000
_cell.length_c   1.000
_cell.angle_alpha   90.00
_cell.angle_beta   90.00
_cell.angle_gamma   90.00
#
_symmetry.space_group_name_H-M   'P 1'
#
loop_
_entity.id
_entity.type
_entity.pdbx_description
1 polymer ?
#
loop_
_entity_poly.entity_id
_entity_poly.type
_entity_poly.pdbx_seq_one_letter_code
_entity_poly.pdbx_strand_id
1 'polypeptide(L)' 'KEHFNNIKLHESCHSVISKHRLEYGHEFDWTETNILRNEQFLKKGEKAEMFFIKRFSNTINIQRDTDSLNNIY' A
#
# COMPACT_ATOMS: atom_id res chain seq x y z
N LYS A 1 1.29 13.14 2.65
CA LYS A 1 2.42 13.70 3.45
C LYS A 1 2.86 12.82 4.62
N GLU A 2 1.97 11.99 5.19
CA GLU A 2 2.30 11.11 6.32
C GLU A 2 3.48 10.16 6.03
N HIS A 3 3.37 9.29 5.03
CA HIS A 3 4.44 8.34 4.66
C HIS A 3 5.73 9.00 4.18
N PHE A 4 5.64 10.16 3.51
CA PHE A 4 6.81 10.92 3.08
C PHE A 4 7.71 11.31 4.27
N ASN A 5 7.10 11.76 5.38
CA ASN A 5 7.82 12.15 6.59
C ASN A 5 8.09 10.97 7.54
N ASN A 6 7.38 9.85 7.40
CA ASN A 6 7.52 8.68 8.27
C ASN A 6 8.95 8.12 8.30
N ILE A 7 9.73 8.29 7.22
CA ILE A 7 11.14 7.90 7.14
C ILE A 7 12.04 8.62 8.17
N LYS A 8 11.59 9.77 8.69
CA LYS A 8 12.31 10.55 9.72
C LYS A 8 12.08 10.01 11.13
N LEU A 9 11.13 9.10 11.33
CA LEU A 9 10.89 8.46 12.61
C LEU A 9 11.96 7.41 12.92
N HIS A 10 11.94 6.89 14.15
CA HIS A 10 12.73 5.71 14.51
C HIS A 10 12.37 4.52 13.62
N GLU A 11 13.35 3.66 13.30
CA GLU A 11 13.21 2.52 12.38
C GLU A 11 12.06 1.57 12.73
N SER A 12 11.80 1.36 14.04
CA SER A 12 10.70 0.52 14.52
C SER A 12 9.32 1.07 14.17
N CYS A 13 9.23 2.37 13.90
CA CYS A 13 8.01 3.08 13.53
C CYS A 13 7.88 3.30 12.02
N HIS A 14 8.82 2.77 11.23
CA HIS A 14 8.76 2.88 9.77
C HIS A 14 7.61 2.05 9.21
N SER A 15 6.78 2.73 8.44
CA SER A 15 5.78 2.12 7.55
C SER A 15 6.47 1.29 6.48
N VAL A 16 5.72 0.40 5.84
CA VAL A 16 6.23 -0.42 4.72
C VAL A 16 6.79 0.41 3.58
N ILE A 17 6.22 1.60 3.33
CA ILE A 17 6.71 2.51 2.31
C ILE A 17 8.10 3.02 2.68
N SER A 18 8.31 3.48 3.90
CA SER A 18 9.62 3.98 4.34
C SER A 18 10.68 2.89 4.37
N LYS A 19 10.32 1.67 4.80
CA LYS A 19 11.21 0.50 4.74
C LYS A 19 11.62 0.18 3.31
N HIS A 20 10.66 0.08 2.39
CA HIS A 20 10.92 -0.18 0.97
C HIS A 20 11.84 0.87 0.34
N ARG A 21 11.63 2.15 0.65
CA ARG A 21 12.49 3.24 0.15
C ARG A 21 13.95 3.06 0.61
N LEU A 22 14.14 2.72 1.89
CA LEU A 22 15.48 2.53 2.48
C LEU A 22 16.16 1.25 1.99
N GLU A 23 15.43 0.14 1.91
CA GLU A 23 15.96 -1.17 1.53
C GLU A 23 16.34 -1.24 0.05
N TYR A 24 15.54 -0.63 -0.83
CA TYR A 24 15.72 -0.73 -2.28
C TYR A 24 16.20 0.57 -2.94
N GLY A 25 16.42 1.63 -2.17
CA GLY A 25 16.79 2.95 -2.71
C GLY A 25 15.72 3.55 -3.64
N HIS A 26 14.47 3.10 -3.51
CA HIS A 26 13.36 3.51 -4.37
C HIS A 26 12.75 4.81 -3.87
N GLU A 27 12.45 5.76 -4.76
CA GLU A 27 11.76 7.01 -4.42
C GLU A 27 10.42 7.11 -5.14
N PHE A 28 9.39 7.58 -4.45
CA PHE A 28 8.05 7.74 -5.01
C PHE A 28 7.85 9.17 -5.51
N ASP A 29 7.02 9.33 -6.55
CA ASP A 29 6.53 10.66 -6.92
C ASP A 29 5.42 11.08 -5.95
N TRP A 30 5.72 12.08 -5.12
CA TRP A 30 4.81 12.60 -4.11
C TRP A 30 3.98 13.79 -4.60
N THR A 31 4.28 14.32 -5.78
CA THR A 31 3.72 15.57 -6.32
C THR A 31 2.78 15.33 -7.48
N GLU A 32 3.10 14.40 -8.37
CA GLU A 32 2.33 14.12 -9.59
C GLU A 32 1.66 12.74 -9.51
N THR A 33 0.69 12.62 -8.60
CA THR A 33 -0.05 11.36 -8.45
C THR A 33 -1.18 11.27 -9.47
N ASN A 34 -1.09 10.31 -10.39
CA ASN A 34 -2.17 10.01 -11.33
C ASN A 34 -3.30 9.26 -10.63
N ILE A 35 -4.53 9.78 -10.74
CA ILE A 35 -5.72 9.09 -10.24
C ILE A 35 -6.10 8.00 -11.24
N LEU A 36 -5.75 6.75 -10.93
CA LEU A 36 -6.04 5.59 -11.77
C LEU A 36 -7.51 5.13 -11.67
N ARG A 37 -8.15 5.35 -10.53
CA ARG A 37 -9.53 4.92 -10.27
C ARG A 37 -10.29 6.05 -9.61
N ASN A 38 -11.35 6.50 -10.28
CA ASN A 38 -12.34 7.41 -9.71
C ASN A 38 -13.67 6.64 -9.64
N GLU A 39 -14.04 6.19 -8.45
CA GLU A 39 -15.23 5.37 -8.25
C GLU A 39 -16.19 6.11 -7.32
N GLN A 40 -17.45 6.23 -7.76
CA GLN A 40 -18.49 6.95 -7.01
C GLN A 40 -18.79 6.29 -5.66
N PHE A 41 -18.62 4.96 -5.56
CA PHE A 41 -18.95 4.17 -4.38
C PHE A 41 -17.69 3.65 -3.69
N LEU A 42 -17.17 4.44 -2.74
CA LEU A 42 -15.92 4.17 -2.02
C LEU A 42 -15.81 2.72 -1.50
N LYS A 43 -16.82 2.26 -0.75
CA LYS A 43 -16.82 0.91 -0.15
C LYS A 43 -16.73 -0.23 -1.17
N LYS A 44 -17.24 0.00 -2.38
CA LYS A 44 -17.15 -0.99 -3.47
C LYS A 44 -15.73 -1.00 -4.04
N GLY A 45 -15.13 0.18 -4.21
CA GLY A 45 -13.75 0.33 -4.65
C GLY A 45 -12.75 -0.27 -3.69
N GLU A 46 -12.87 0.05 -2.39
CA GLU A 46 -12.01 -0.51 -1.34
C GLU A 46 -12.01 -2.04 -1.36
N LYS A 47 -13.20 -2.66 -1.42
CA LYS A 47 -13.30 -4.13 -1.51
C LYS A 47 -12.66 -4.68 -2.79
N ALA A 48 -12.96 -4.07 -3.93
CA ALA A 48 -12.41 -4.51 -5.21
C ALA A 48 -10.88 -4.37 -5.26
N GLU A 49 -10.33 -3.32 -4.66
CA GLU A 49 -8.89 -3.08 -4.54
C GLU A 49 -8.23 -4.10 -3.62
N MET A 50 -8.82 -4.39 -2.45
CA MET A 50 -8.33 -5.44 -1.55
C MET A 50 -8.24 -6.81 -2.25
N PHE A 51 -9.29 -7.21 -2.98
CA PHE A 51 -9.26 -8.45 -3.77
C PHE A 51 -8.21 -8.42 -4.87
N PHE A 52 -8.05 -7.28 -5.56
CA PHE A 52 -7.04 -7.14 -6.59
C PHE A 52 -5.62 -7.31 -6.03
N ILE A 53 -5.29 -6.63 -4.93
CA ILE A 53 -3.97 -6.71 -4.29
C ILE A 53 -3.73 -8.14 -3.76
N LYS A 54 -4.74 -8.82 -3.20
CA LYS A 54 -4.61 -10.19 -2.65
C LYS A 54 -4.10 -11.23 -3.65
N ARG A 55 -4.39 -11.02 -4.93
CA ARG A 55 -3.97 -11.92 -6.03
C ARG A 55 -2.48 -11.87 -6.32
N PHE A 56 -1.78 -10.85 -5.84
CA PHE A 56 -0.34 -10.67 -6.10
C PHE A 56 0.46 -11.03 -4.84
N SER A 57 1.45 -11.90 -4.99
CA SER A 57 2.30 -12.35 -3.89
C SER A 57 3.41 -11.37 -3.50
N ASN A 58 3.77 -10.45 -4.40
CA ASN A 58 4.93 -9.56 -4.25
C ASN A 58 4.49 -8.09 -4.20
N THR A 59 3.62 -7.75 -3.25
CA THR A 59 3.13 -6.38 -3.07
C THR A 59 3.79 -5.72 -1.86
N ILE A 60 3.87 -4.38 -1.88
CA ILE A 60 4.36 -3.59 -0.75
C ILE A 60 3.34 -3.51 0.40
N ASN A 61 2.06 -3.80 0.09
CA ASN A 61 0.95 -3.69 1.04
C ASN A 61 1.02 -4.85 2.04
N ILE A 62 0.94 -4.53 3.34
CA ILE A 62 0.69 -5.55 4.36
C ILE A 62 -0.78 -5.95 4.28
N GLN A 63 -1.06 -7.24 4.09
CA GLN A 63 -2.41 -7.76 3.84
C GLN A 63 -3.00 -8.53 5.03
N ARG A 64 -2.59 -8.18 6.26
CA ARG A 64 -2.95 -8.91 7.49
C ARG A 64 -4.45 -9.04 7.72
N ASP A 65 -5.22 -8.07 7.23
CA ASP A 65 -6.68 -8.02 7.27
C ASP A 65 -7.35 -9.04 6.34
N THR A 66 -6.61 -9.61 5.40
CA THR A 66 -7.08 -10.64 4.47
C THR A 66 -6.49 -12.03 4.72
N ASP A 67 -5.65 -12.19 5.75
CA ASP A 67 -5.00 -13.48 6.07
C ASP A 67 -6.02 -14.59 6.39
N SER A 68 -7.21 -14.22 6.89
CA SER A 68 -8.31 -15.15 7.18
C SER A 68 -9.16 -15.50 5.96
N LEU A 69 -8.97 -14.82 4.82
CA LEU A 69 -9.69 -15.08 3.58
C LEU A 69 -9.02 -16.23 2.82
N ASN A 70 -9.84 -17.02 2.12
CA ASN A 70 -9.34 -18.13 1.32
C ASN A 70 -8.45 -17.63 0.17
N ASN A 71 -7.35 -18.34 -0.13
CA ASN A 71 -6.41 -18.01 -1.20
C ASN A 71 -7.00 -18.07 -2.62
N ILE A 72 -8.23 -18.55 -2.80
CA ILE A 72 -8.95 -18.53 -4.08
C ILE A 72 -9.43 -17.11 -4.44
N TYR A 73 -9.40 -16.16 -3.50
CA TYR A 73 -9.81 -14.76 -3.70
C TYR A 73 -8.68 -13.85 -4.16
#